data_AF-A0A2W6DHA2-F1
#
_entry.id   AF-A0A2W6DHA2-F1
#
_cell.length_a   1.000
_cell.length_b   1.000
_cell.length_c   1.000
_cell.angle_alpha   90.00
_cell.angle_beta   90.00
_cell.angle_gamma   90.00
#
_symmetry.space_group_name_H-M   'P 1'
#
loop_
_entity.id
_entity.type
_entity.pdbx_description
1 polymer ?
#
loop_
_entity_poly.entity_id
_entity_poly.type
_entity_poly.pdbx_seq_one_letter_code
_entity_poly.pdbx_strand_id
1 'polypeptide(L)'
;MNRSDQVTPLTAAPTDEMARLGEKLSTPAAVSRRRVLVAGGVATMRAALAACTSSKSSKKSSAAPSAGVSGASHSPSSSGGSGASGGGDLAVATLAAGLEVLAVGTYKAALDAAVAGKLGPVPPAVAEYVKTAMAQHQVHLDMLNKAIKGGGQPEVTTPNAALKATVDAAFGKVKDIAGAAGLALMLEEIAAQTYLKAIPTLTEKATIMLASQIFIIDQQHQAILRYALGMYPVPEVFVKTDKAVAS
;
A
#
# COMPACT_ATOMS: atom_id res chain seq x y z
N MET A 1 -32.17 -58.83 4.41
CA MET A 1 -31.67 -58.58 3.04
C MET A 1 -30.64 -57.46 3.10
N ASN A 2 -29.49 -57.70 2.48
CA ASN A 2 -28.26 -56.91 2.49
C ASN A 2 -28.33 -55.82 1.40
N ARG A 3 -28.06 -54.54 1.72
CA ARG A 3 -27.76 -53.52 0.70
C ARG A 3 -26.74 -52.51 1.24
N SER A 4 -25.48 -52.84 0.98
CA SER A 4 -24.36 -51.91 1.04
C SER A 4 -24.54 -50.86 -0.04
N ASP A 5 -24.79 -49.60 0.32
CA ASP A 5 -24.64 -48.48 -0.60
C ASP A 5 -23.23 -47.89 -0.43
N GLN A 6 -22.49 -48.06 -1.51
CA GLN A 6 -21.10 -47.69 -1.73
C GLN A 6 -20.91 -46.17 -1.67
N VAL A 7 -19.93 -45.73 -0.90
CA VAL A 7 -19.37 -44.38 -0.98
C VAL A 7 -18.45 -44.34 -2.19
N THR A 8 -18.89 -43.70 -3.27
CA THR A 8 -18.03 -43.42 -4.44
C THR A 8 -17.03 -42.32 -4.10
N PRO A 9 -15.71 -42.52 -4.21
CA PRO A 9 -14.75 -41.44 -4.07
C PRO A 9 -14.82 -40.51 -5.29
N LEU A 10 -14.95 -39.21 -5.05
CA LEU A 10 -14.91 -38.18 -6.09
C LEU A 10 -13.46 -37.97 -6.56
N THR A 11 -12.93 -38.91 -7.34
CA THR A 11 -11.70 -38.70 -8.12
C THR A 11 -12.08 -38.01 -9.42
N ALA A 12 -12.29 -36.68 -9.37
CA ALA A 12 -12.33 -35.88 -10.58
C ALA A 12 -10.91 -35.87 -11.18
N ALA A 13 -10.75 -36.50 -12.34
CA ALA A 13 -9.53 -36.36 -13.13
C ALA A 13 -9.32 -34.88 -13.48
N PRO A 14 -8.07 -34.37 -13.49
CA PRO A 14 -7.80 -32.99 -13.88
C PRO A 14 -8.35 -32.77 -15.29
N THR A 15 -9.13 -31.70 -15.46
CA THR A 15 -9.62 -31.28 -16.77
C THR A 15 -8.42 -31.00 -17.67
N ASP A 16 -8.60 -31.20 -18.98
CA ASP A 16 -7.57 -31.01 -20.02
C ASP A 16 -6.92 -29.61 -19.95
N GLU A 17 -7.64 -28.63 -19.37
CA GLU A 17 -7.18 -27.27 -19.09
C GLU A 17 -6.16 -27.16 -17.95
N MET A 18 -6.35 -27.90 -16.85
CA MET A 18 -5.41 -27.94 -15.71
C MET A 18 -4.13 -28.73 -16.05
N ALA A 19 -4.25 -29.77 -16.88
CA ALA A 19 -3.09 -30.49 -17.40
C ALA A 19 -2.23 -29.59 -18.30
N ARG A 20 -2.85 -28.78 -19.17
CA ARG A 20 -2.14 -27.81 -20.02
C ARG A 20 -1.48 -26.67 -19.24
N LEU A 21 -2.06 -26.26 -18.11
CA LEU A 21 -1.42 -25.30 -17.20
C LEU A 21 -0.22 -25.92 -16.48
N GLY A 22 -0.34 -27.18 -16.05
CA GLY A 22 0.78 -27.96 -15.50
C GLY A 22 1.94 -28.11 -16.47
N GLU A 23 1.67 -28.36 -17.75
CA GLU A 23 2.70 -28.52 -18.78
C GLU A 23 3.40 -27.21 -19.15
N LYS A 24 2.66 -26.08 -19.20
CA LYS A 24 3.22 -24.72 -19.38
C LYS A 24 4.09 -24.27 -18.19
N LEU A 25 3.80 -24.76 -16.99
CA LEU A 25 4.58 -24.45 -15.78
C LEU A 25 5.74 -25.42 -15.54
N SER A 26 5.71 -26.61 -16.15
CA SER A 26 6.71 -27.66 -15.96
C SER A 26 7.78 -27.70 -17.06
N THR A 27 7.73 -26.79 -18.04
CA THR A 27 8.84 -26.62 -19.00
C THR A 27 9.94 -25.80 -18.34
N PRO A 28 11.13 -26.37 -18.03
CA PRO A 28 12.19 -25.61 -17.39
C PRO A 28 12.82 -24.66 -18.41
N ALA A 29 12.53 -23.36 -18.31
CA ALA A 29 13.49 -22.36 -18.72
C ALA A 29 14.73 -22.57 -17.84
N ALA A 30 15.80 -23.13 -18.40
CA ALA A 30 17.04 -23.43 -17.71
C ALA A 30 17.74 -22.13 -17.26
N VAL A 31 17.24 -21.52 -16.18
CA VAL A 31 17.86 -20.37 -15.51
C VAL A 31 18.67 -20.92 -14.33
N SER A 32 19.92 -21.27 -14.60
CA SER A 32 20.88 -21.64 -13.55
C SER A 32 21.26 -20.40 -12.73
N ARG A 33 20.90 -20.42 -11.44
CA ARG A 33 21.07 -19.34 -10.45
C ARG A 33 22.53 -18.92 -10.15
N ARG A 34 23.53 -19.46 -10.85
CA ARG A 34 24.97 -19.14 -10.66
C ARG A 34 25.63 -18.35 -11.80
N ARG A 35 24.90 -17.96 -12.85
CA ARG A 35 25.48 -17.26 -14.02
C ARG A 35 25.10 -15.78 -14.19
N VAL A 36 24.37 -15.17 -13.25
CA VAL A 36 23.93 -13.76 -13.38
C VAL A 36 24.92 -12.75 -12.79
N LEU A 37 25.97 -13.18 -12.07
CA LEU A 37 26.91 -12.24 -11.43
C LEU A 37 28.35 -12.22 -11.96
N VAL A 38 28.69 -12.94 -13.03
CA VAL A 38 30.03 -12.89 -13.63
C VAL A 38 29.96 -13.21 -15.14
N ALA A 39 29.62 -12.25 -16.01
CA ALA A 39 30.04 -12.23 -17.43
C ALA A 39 29.40 -11.07 -18.24
N GLY A 40 30.25 -10.27 -18.89
CA GLY A 40 29.96 -9.58 -20.15
C GLY A 40 29.51 -8.12 -20.00
N GLY A 41 30.34 -7.08 -20.15
CA GLY A 41 31.59 -7.05 -20.91
C GLY A 41 31.30 -7.01 -22.42
N VAL A 42 31.18 -5.79 -22.96
CA VAL A 42 31.37 -5.36 -24.37
C VAL A 42 30.71 -6.20 -25.48
N ALA A 43 29.68 -5.63 -26.11
CA ALA A 43 29.38 -5.90 -27.52
C ALA A 43 28.77 -4.66 -28.20
N THR A 44 29.57 -4.02 -29.04
CA THR A 44 29.18 -2.97 -29.98
C THR A 44 28.47 -3.57 -31.19
N MET A 45 27.27 -3.12 -31.53
CA MET A 45 26.83 -3.09 -32.93
C MET A 45 25.97 -1.87 -33.22
N ARG A 46 26.42 -1.15 -34.25
CA ARG A 46 25.80 -0.01 -34.90
C ARG A 46 24.66 -0.53 -35.80
N ALA A 47 23.49 0.08 -35.70
CA ALA A 47 22.53 0.12 -36.79
C ALA A 47 22.10 1.58 -36.99
N ALA A 48 22.38 2.09 -38.18
CA ALA A 48 22.03 3.43 -38.61
C ALA A 48 20.58 3.47 -39.08
N LEU A 49 19.83 4.49 -38.67
CA LEU A 49 18.73 5.01 -39.45
C LEU A 49 18.70 6.54 -39.31
N ALA A 50 18.82 7.19 -40.46
CA ALA A 50 18.88 8.64 -40.63
C ALA A 50 17.47 9.25 -40.82
N ALA A 51 17.42 10.58 -40.68
CA ALA A 51 16.32 11.52 -40.94
C ALA A 51 15.29 11.65 -39.79
N CYS A 52 14.93 12.83 -39.28
CA CYS A 52 14.87 14.17 -39.89
C CYS A 52 15.46 15.30 -39.02
N THR A 53 15.80 16.35 -39.75
CA THR A 53 16.49 17.59 -39.41
C THR A 53 15.57 18.66 -38.81
N SER A 54 16.05 19.44 -37.83
CA SER A 54 16.08 20.91 -37.89
C SER A 54 16.86 21.52 -36.70
N SER A 55 17.74 22.44 -37.07
CA SER A 55 18.84 23.13 -36.37
C SER A 55 18.49 24.15 -35.26
N LYS A 56 19.27 24.21 -34.17
CA LYS A 56 20.16 25.35 -33.80
C LYS A 56 20.90 25.12 -32.46
N SER A 57 22.08 25.72 -32.39
CA SER A 57 23.23 25.49 -31.51
C SER A 57 23.08 25.99 -30.05
N SER A 58 23.68 25.28 -29.08
CA SER A 58 24.77 25.75 -28.17
C SER A 58 24.74 25.18 -26.73
N LYS A 59 25.84 24.46 -26.39
CA LYS A 59 26.55 24.37 -25.09
C LYS A 59 25.93 23.67 -23.85
N LYS A 60 26.53 22.51 -23.55
CA LYS A 60 26.99 21.92 -22.27
C LYS A 60 26.31 22.37 -20.96
N SER A 61 25.79 21.40 -20.19
CA SER A 61 26.42 20.92 -18.94
C SER A 61 25.78 19.62 -18.44
N SER A 62 26.62 18.80 -17.82
CA SER A 62 26.38 17.43 -17.37
C SER A 62 25.49 17.34 -16.13
N ALA A 63 24.51 16.42 -16.12
CA ALA A 63 23.94 15.84 -14.90
C ALA A 63 23.25 14.50 -15.20
N ALA A 64 23.45 13.52 -14.33
CA ALA A 64 22.96 12.15 -14.42
C ALA A 64 21.42 12.05 -14.32
N PRO A 65 20.76 11.03 -14.92
CA PRO A 65 19.34 10.82 -14.69
C PRO A 65 19.13 9.92 -13.47
N SER A 66 18.47 10.46 -12.45
CA SER A 66 17.76 9.68 -11.44
C SER A 66 16.56 9.00 -12.09
N ALA A 67 16.38 7.72 -11.82
CA ALA A 67 15.26 6.92 -12.31
C ALA A 67 13.93 7.51 -11.83
N GLY A 68 13.13 8.05 -12.76
CA GLY A 68 11.77 8.46 -12.51
C GLY A 68 10.84 7.26 -12.44
N VAL A 69 10.18 7.07 -11.31
CA VAL A 69 9.00 6.20 -11.21
C VAL A 69 7.90 6.81 -12.08
N SER A 70 7.59 6.13 -13.18
CA SER A 70 6.45 6.45 -14.02
C SER A 70 5.17 6.05 -13.28
N GLY A 71 4.55 7.00 -12.58
CA GLY A 71 3.20 6.84 -12.07
C GLY A 71 2.23 6.83 -13.24
N ALA A 72 1.60 5.69 -13.51
CA ALA A 72 0.50 5.60 -14.46
C ALA A 72 -0.73 6.29 -13.86
N SER A 73 -0.87 7.58 -14.15
CA SER A 73 -2.03 8.41 -13.79
C SER A 73 -3.31 7.86 -14.41
N HIS A 74 -4.01 6.99 -13.69
CA HIS A 74 -5.40 6.66 -13.99
C HIS A 74 -6.28 7.67 -13.23
N SER A 75 -6.65 8.75 -13.91
CA SER A 75 -7.71 9.66 -13.45
C SER A 75 -9.05 8.94 -13.58
N PRO A 76 -9.82 8.71 -12.50
CA PRO A 76 -11.18 8.23 -12.66
C PRO A 76 -12.03 9.39 -13.20
N SER A 77 -12.74 9.13 -14.28
CA SER A 77 -13.75 10.03 -14.85
C SER A 77 -14.89 10.20 -13.85
N SER A 78 -15.11 11.44 -13.40
CA SER A 78 -16.21 11.84 -12.52
C SER A 78 -17.53 11.87 -13.31
N SER A 79 -18.27 10.78 -13.30
CA SER A 79 -19.70 10.81 -13.62
C SER A 79 -20.47 11.18 -12.35
N GLY A 80 -20.93 12.43 -12.27
CA GLY A 80 -21.83 12.87 -11.21
C GLY A 80 -23.16 12.13 -11.28
N GLY A 81 -23.58 11.55 -10.15
CA GLY A 81 -24.86 10.87 -9.99
C GLY A 81 -25.33 10.83 -8.53
N SER A 82 -26.38 11.61 -8.24
CA SER A 82 -27.49 11.28 -7.34
C SER A 82 -27.24 10.94 -5.86
N GLY A 83 -26.84 11.95 -5.06
CA GLY A 83 -27.57 12.49 -3.89
C GLY A 83 -28.17 11.65 -2.75
N ALA A 84 -28.21 10.31 -2.78
CA ALA A 84 -28.81 9.52 -1.69
C ALA A 84 -27.99 8.30 -1.25
N SER A 85 -27.18 7.70 -2.14
CA SER A 85 -26.22 6.63 -1.78
C SER A 85 -24.89 7.18 -1.25
N GLY A 86 -24.46 8.35 -1.72
CA GLY A 86 -23.15 8.92 -1.39
C GLY A 86 -22.98 9.45 0.04
N GLY A 87 -24.06 9.63 0.81
CA GLY A 87 -23.98 10.16 2.18
C GLY A 87 -23.22 9.23 3.13
N GLY A 88 -23.43 7.92 3.02
CA GLY A 88 -22.70 6.91 3.81
C GLY A 88 -21.24 6.81 3.38
N ASP A 89 -20.99 6.78 2.07
CA ASP A 89 -19.64 6.76 1.50
C ASP A 89 -18.82 7.99 1.92
N LEU A 90 -19.42 9.19 1.95
CA LEU A 90 -18.75 10.41 2.39
C LEU A 90 -18.43 10.41 3.89
N ALA A 91 -19.31 9.84 4.73
CA ALA A 91 -19.02 9.68 6.15
C ALA A 91 -17.82 8.75 6.37
N VAL A 92 -17.77 7.62 5.65
CA VAL A 92 -16.61 6.71 5.68
C VAL A 92 -15.35 7.40 5.17
N ALA A 93 -15.42 8.14 4.06
CA ALA A 93 -14.28 8.87 3.51
C ALA A 93 -13.76 9.92 4.49
N THR A 94 -14.66 10.64 5.17
CA THR A 94 -14.31 11.65 6.19
C THR A 94 -13.63 11.01 7.40
N LEU A 95 -14.18 9.90 7.90
CA LEU A 95 -13.55 9.12 8.98
C LEU A 95 -12.14 8.67 8.58
N ALA A 96 -12.02 8.07 7.40
CA ALA A 96 -10.76 7.60 6.84
C ALA A 96 -9.74 8.72 6.69
N ALA A 97 -10.13 9.88 6.15
CA ALA A 97 -9.23 11.03 6.02
C ALA A 97 -8.72 11.51 7.38
N GLY A 98 -9.54 11.49 8.43
CA GLY A 98 -9.11 11.79 9.79
C GLY A 98 -8.07 10.78 10.34
N LEU A 99 -8.15 9.51 9.95
CA LEU A 99 -7.13 8.50 10.26
C LEU A 99 -5.82 8.78 9.50
N GLU A 100 -5.90 9.18 8.24
CA GLU A 100 -4.71 9.51 7.44
C GLU A 100 -3.99 10.76 7.95
N VAL A 101 -4.73 11.81 8.37
CA VAL A 101 -4.12 12.99 9.05
C VAL A 101 -3.37 12.55 10.31
N LEU A 102 -3.96 11.63 11.08
CA LEU A 102 -3.34 11.09 12.29
C LEU A 102 -2.09 10.26 11.98
N ALA A 103 -2.12 9.43 10.93
CA ALA A 103 -0.98 8.64 10.47
C ALA A 103 0.17 9.54 10.00
N VAL A 104 -0.09 10.46 9.06
CA VAL A 104 0.91 11.43 8.57
C VAL A 104 1.56 12.18 9.72
N GLY A 105 0.75 12.69 10.67
CA GLY A 105 1.25 13.40 11.84
C GLY A 105 2.13 12.53 12.74
N THR A 106 1.77 11.26 12.94
CA THR A 106 2.53 10.32 13.78
C THR A 106 3.85 9.92 13.14
N TYR A 107 3.87 9.61 11.84
CA TYR A 107 5.09 9.33 11.10
C TYR A 107 6.04 10.53 11.08
N LYS A 108 5.48 11.75 10.89
CA LYS A 108 6.26 12.99 10.98
C LYS A 108 6.88 13.17 12.37
N ALA A 109 6.10 12.96 13.44
CA ALA A 109 6.62 13.06 14.81
C ALA A 109 7.72 12.04 15.08
N ALA A 110 7.61 10.82 14.57
CA ALA A 110 8.65 9.80 14.68
C ALA A 110 9.93 10.20 13.94
N LEU A 111 9.83 10.78 12.74
CA LEU A 111 10.99 11.34 12.01
C LEU A 111 11.65 12.48 12.78
N ASP A 112 10.86 13.41 13.33
CA ASP A 112 11.38 14.53 14.11
C ASP A 112 12.09 14.02 15.38
N ALA A 113 11.55 13.00 16.05
CA ALA A 113 12.17 12.35 17.19
C ALA A 113 13.48 11.61 16.83
N ALA A 114 13.51 10.94 15.68
CA ALA A 114 14.73 10.31 15.15
C ALA A 114 15.83 11.33 14.87
N VAL A 115 15.50 12.44 14.19
CA VAL A 115 16.44 13.54 13.89
C VAL A 115 16.95 14.18 15.18
N ALA A 116 16.10 14.30 16.20
CA ALA A 116 16.48 14.80 17.52
C ALA A 116 17.27 13.77 18.37
N GLY A 117 17.58 12.58 17.84
CA GLY A 117 18.32 11.53 18.55
C GLY A 117 17.52 10.84 19.67
N LYS A 118 16.22 11.09 19.78
CA LYS A 118 15.36 10.56 20.86
C LYS A 118 15.04 9.07 20.71
N LEU A 119 15.29 8.49 19.53
CA LEU A 119 15.00 7.08 19.23
C LEU A 119 16.27 6.21 19.18
N GLY A 120 17.44 6.79 19.48
CA GLY A 120 18.73 6.12 19.27
C GLY A 120 19.12 6.02 17.79
N PRO A 121 20.13 5.19 17.44
CA PRO A 121 20.61 5.02 16.07
C PRO A 121 19.55 4.41 15.15
N VAL A 122 19.10 5.15 14.14
CA VAL A 122 18.10 4.68 13.16
C VAL A 122 18.78 4.05 11.94
N PRO A 123 18.53 2.76 11.65
CA PRO A 123 19.03 2.15 10.43
C PRO A 123 18.51 2.89 9.18
N PRO A 124 19.34 3.12 8.13
CA PRO A 124 18.92 3.84 6.94
C PRO A 124 17.68 3.26 6.26
N ALA A 125 17.54 1.94 6.22
CA ALA A 125 16.37 1.27 5.66
C ALA A 125 15.08 1.58 6.44
N VAL A 126 15.17 1.72 7.76
CA VAL A 126 14.02 2.11 8.60
C VAL A 126 13.65 3.57 8.33
N ALA A 127 14.65 4.46 8.25
CA ALA A 127 14.42 5.86 7.94
C ALA A 127 13.78 6.05 6.55
N GLU A 128 14.20 5.27 5.55
CA GLU A 128 13.59 5.28 4.22
C GLU A 128 12.15 4.79 4.27
N TYR A 129 11.90 3.64 4.90
CA TYR A 129 10.55 3.10 5.07
C TYR A 129 9.60 4.11 5.71
N VAL A 130 9.99 4.75 6.81
CA VAL A 130 9.16 5.73 7.53
C VAL A 130 8.83 6.93 6.62
N LYS A 131 9.76 7.40 5.79
CA LYS A 131 9.49 8.46 4.80
C LYS A 131 8.54 8.00 3.71
N THR A 132 8.73 6.78 3.20
CA THR A 132 7.88 6.19 2.15
C THR A 132 6.45 6.01 2.65
N ALA A 133 6.27 5.37 3.80
CA ALA A 133 4.95 5.15 4.40
C ALA A 133 4.23 6.48 4.69
N MET A 134 4.94 7.48 5.27
CA MET A 134 4.37 8.82 5.47
C MET A 134 3.88 9.46 4.16
N ALA A 135 4.66 9.34 3.09
CA ALA A 135 4.28 9.87 1.78
C ALA A 135 3.07 9.12 1.19
N GLN A 136 2.98 7.81 1.40
CA GLN A 136 1.82 7.01 0.99
C GLN A 136 0.55 7.43 1.73
N HIS A 137 0.61 7.61 3.05
CA HIS A 137 -0.52 8.16 3.83
C HIS A 137 -0.94 9.55 3.36
N GLN A 138 0.01 10.41 2.98
CA GLN A 138 -0.34 11.72 2.41
C GLN A 138 -1.09 11.56 1.07
N VAL A 139 -0.67 10.64 0.20
CA VAL A 139 -1.39 10.36 -1.05
C VAL A 139 -2.79 9.80 -0.77
N HIS A 140 -2.94 8.93 0.23
CA HIS A 140 -4.24 8.42 0.64
C HIS A 140 -5.15 9.58 1.10
N LEU A 141 -4.65 10.45 1.99
CA LEU A 141 -5.34 11.63 2.47
C LEU A 141 -5.79 12.53 1.31
N ASP A 142 -4.89 12.84 0.37
CA ASP A 142 -5.19 13.70 -0.77
C ASP A 142 -6.31 13.11 -1.64
N MET A 143 -6.30 11.79 -1.86
CA MET A 143 -7.31 11.10 -2.65
C MET A 143 -8.67 11.04 -1.95
N LEU A 144 -8.69 10.82 -0.64
CA LEU A 144 -9.90 10.87 0.18
C LEU A 144 -10.47 12.29 0.19
N ASN A 145 -9.64 13.30 0.44
CA ASN A 145 -10.04 14.71 0.42
C ASN A 145 -10.55 15.17 -0.95
N LYS A 146 -10.01 14.60 -2.04
CA LYS A 146 -10.57 14.81 -3.38
C LYS A 146 -11.99 14.24 -3.51
N ALA A 147 -12.24 13.04 -2.99
CA ALA A 147 -13.57 12.45 -2.99
C ALA A 147 -14.56 13.25 -2.12
N ILE A 148 -14.14 13.64 -0.92
CA ILE A 148 -14.92 14.45 0.04
C ILE A 148 -15.34 15.79 -0.58
N LYS A 149 -14.39 16.52 -1.19
CA LYS A 149 -14.68 17.77 -1.92
C LYS A 149 -15.60 17.56 -3.11
N GLY A 150 -15.41 16.46 -3.85
CA GLY A 150 -16.32 16.07 -4.94
C GLY A 150 -17.75 15.80 -4.47
N GLY A 151 -17.92 15.36 -3.23
CA GLY A 151 -19.22 15.20 -2.56
C GLY A 151 -19.77 16.46 -1.89
N GLY A 152 -19.11 17.61 -2.03
CA GLY A 152 -19.58 18.89 -1.49
C GLY A 152 -19.24 19.14 -0.01
N GLN A 153 -18.38 18.32 0.60
CA GLN A 153 -17.90 18.51 1.97
C GLN A 153 -16.52 19.19 2.00
N PRO A 154 -16.19 19.93 3.07
CA PRO A 154 -14.87 20.54 3.20
C PRO A 154 -13.77 19.48 3.38
N GLU A 155 -12.56 19.86 3.03
CA GLU A 155 -11.38 19.02 3.23
C GLU A 155 -11.15 18.68 4.71
N VAL A 156 -10.79 17.43 4.99
CA VAL A 156 -10.41 17.00 6.33
C VAL A 156 -8.94 17.31 6.56
N THR A 157 -8.67 18.13 7.56
CA THR A 157 -7.32 18.60 7.93
C THR A 157 -6.98 18.32 9.39
N THR A 158 -7.93 17.76 10.14
CA THR A 158 -7.78 17.43 11.56
C THR A 158 -7.72 15.92 11.74
N PRO A 159 -6.90 15.43 12.68
CA PRO A 159 -6.81 14.00 12.97
C PRO A 159 -8.11 13.50 13.60
N ASN A 160 -8.34 12.20 13.50
CA ASN A 160 -9.46 11.54 14.17
C ASN A 160 -9.43 11.85 15.68
N ALA A 161 -10.46 12.55 16.15
CA ALA A 161 -10.52 13.06 17.53
C ALA A 161 -10.59 11.93 18.58
N ALA A 162 -11.21 10.80 18.26
CA ALA A 162 -11.34 9.67 19.17
C ALA A 162 -10.00 8.97 19.44
N LEU A 163 -9.08 9.01 18.47
CA LEU A 163 -7.77 8.36 18.59
C LEU A 163 -6.64 9.32 18.96
N LYS A 164 -6.74 10.61 18.63
CA LYS A 164 -5.64 11.56 18.77
C LYS A 164 -5.02 11.58 20.16
N ALA A 165 -5.84 11.66 21.21
CA ALA A 165 -5.33 11.68 22.59
C ALA A 165 -4.63 10.37 22.98
N THR A 166 -5.16 9.23 22.57
CA THR A 166 -4.57 7.91 22.82
C THR A 166 -3.22 7.77 22.11
N VAL A 167 -3.14 8.22 20.86
CA VAL A 167 -1.91 8.18 20.06
C VAL A 167 -0.86 9.14 20.61
N ASP A 168 -1.23 10.36 20.99
CA ASP A 168 -0.33 11.32 21.63
C ASP A 168 0.24 10.76 22.94
N ALA A 169 -0.61 10.14 23.77
CA ALA A 169 -0.20 9.52 25.02
C ALA A 169 0.71 8.30 24.79
N ALA A 170 0.47 7.53 23.74
CA ALA A 170 1.34 6.42 23.35
C ALA A 170 2.69 6.92 22.83
N PHE A 171 2.68 7.96 21.98
CA PHE A 171 3.89 8.58 21.45
C PHE A 171 4.76 9.17 22.57
N GLY A 172 4.16 9.78 23.59
CA GLY A 172 4.87 10.28 24.77
C GLY A 172 5.64 9.21 25.58
N LYS A 173 5.35 7.92 25.34
CA LYS A 173 6.04 6.78 25.97
C LYS A 173 7.12 6.17 25.08
N VAL A 174 7.22 6.58 23.81
CA VAL A 174 8.21 6.07 22.85
C VAL A 174 9.61 6.54 23.24
N LYS A 175 10.54 5.59 23.37
CA LYS A 175 11.94 5.85 23.78
C LYS A 175 12.97 5.36 22.77
N ASP A 176 12.54 4.56 21.80
CA ASP A 176 13.40 3.91 20.83
C ASP A 176 12.61 3.61 19.54
N ILE A 177 13.32 3.11 18.53
CA ILE A 177 12.73 2.75 17.23
C ILE A 177 11.71 1.63 17.37
N ALA A 178 11.91 0.68 18.29
CA ALA A 178 10.97 -0.41 18.50
C ALA A 178 9.62 0.11 19.03
N GLY A 179 9.65 1.05 19.98
CA GLY A 179 8.46 1.74 20.47
C GLY A 179 7.77 2.55 19.37
N ALA A 180 8.52 3.25 18.53
CA ALA A 180 7.97 4.00 17.40
C ALA A 180 7.32 3.06 16.37
N ALA A 181 7.97 1.96 16.02
CA ALA A 181 7.44 0.95 15.10
C ALA A 181 6.22 0.23 15.68
N GLY A 182 6.19 -0.04 16.99
CA GLY A 182 5.02 -0.59 17.67
C GLY A 182 3.81 0.34 17.64
N LEU A 183 4.03 1.65 17.81
CA LEU A 183 2.98 2.66 17.67
C LEU A 183 2.49 2.77 16.22
N ALA A 184 3.41 2.78 15.24
CA ALA A 184 3.03 2.75 13.83
C ALA A 184 2.19 1.51 13.51
N LEU A 185 2.63 0.32 13.97
CA LEU A 185 1.90 -0.93 13.73
C LEU A 185 0.47 -0.88 14.30
N MET A 186 0.28 -0.31 15.48
CA MET A 186 -1.05 -0.12 16.06
C MET A 186 -1.94 0.75 15.16
N LEU A 187 -1.40 1.83 14.59
CA LEU A 187 -2.13 2.68 13.66
C LEU A 187 -2.47 1.97 12.35
N GLU A 188 -1.52 1.26 11.74
CA GLU A 188 -1.76 0.50 10.50
C GLU A 188 -2.80 -0.60 10.70
N GLU A 189 -2.82 -1.24 11.88
CA GLU A 189 -3.85 -2.21 12.25
C GLU A 189 -5.22 -1.54 12.35
N ILE A 190 -5.33 -0.41 13.04
CA ILE A 190 -6.59 0.32 13.16
C ILE A 190 -7.10 0.78 11.78
N ALA A 191 -6.23 1.35 10.96
CA ALA A 191 -6.58 1.84 9.62
C ALA A 191 -7.06 0.69 8.72
N ALA A 192 -6.25 -0.35 8.54
CA ALA A 192 -6.60 -1.48 7.68
C ALA A 192 -7.90 -2.17 8.12
N GLN A 193 -8.07 -2.39 9.42
CA GLN A 193 -9.31 -2.99 9.95
C GLN A 193 -10.53 -2.08 9.74
N THR A 194 -10.36 -0.76 9.83
CA THR A 194 -11.42 0.20 9.54
C THR A 194 -11.83 0.15 8.07
N TYR A 195 -10.87 0.13 7.15
CA TYR A 195 -11.18 -0.02 5.72
C TYR A 195 -11.86 -1.35 5.42
N LEU A 196 -11.35 -2.47 5.95
CA LEU A 196 -11.96 -3.77 5.73
C LEU A 196 -13.41 -3.84 6.22
N LYS A 197 -13.70 -3.22 7.38
CA LYS A 197 -15.06 -3.13 7.92
C LYS A 197 -15.97 -2.24 7.07
N ALA A 198 -15.44 -1.17 6.48
CA ALA A 198 -16.21 -0.21 5.72
C ALA A 198 -16.46 -0.62 4.26
N ILE A 199 -15.55 -1.34 3.61
CA ILE A 199 -15.68 -1.78 2.21
C ILE A 199 -17.07 -2.38 1.87
N PRO A 200 -17.65 -3.31 2.66
CA PRO A 200 -18.96 -3.89 2.33
C PRO A 200 -20.14 -2.92 2.51
N THR A 201 -19.95 -1.76 3.13
CA THR A 201 -20.99 -0.74 3.32
C THR A 201 -20.94 0.37 2.27
N LEU A 202 -19.86 0.43 1.48
CA LEU A 202 -19.68 1.42 0.42
C LEU A 202 -20.53 1.07 -0.81
N THR A 203 -20.98 2.10 -1.50
CA THR A 203 -21.89 1.97 -2.64
C THR A 203 -21.24 2.41 -3.96
N GLU A 204 -20.39 3.42 -3.92
CA GLU A 204 -19.73 3.95 -5.10
C GLU A 204 -18.51 3.10 -5.48
N LYS A 205 -18.48 2.62 -6.72
CA LYS A 205 -17.38 1.77 -7.23
C LYS A 205 -16.01 2.41 -7.04
N ALA A 206 -15.91 3.73 -7.27
CA ALA A 206 -14.65 4.45 -7.10
C ALA A 206 -14.20 4.47 -5.62
N THR A 207 -15.13 4.64 -4.68
CA THR A 207 -14.85 4.64 -3.24
C THR A 207 -14.46 3.24 -2.77
N ILE A 208 -15.17 2.20 -3.21
CA ILE A 208 -14.81 0.79 -2.94
C ILE A 208 -13.38 0.50 -3.40
N MET A 209 -13.04 0.89 -4.63
CA MET A 209 -11.71 0.69 -5.19
C MET A 209 -10.63 1.47 -4.45
N LEU A 210 -10.92 2.72 -4.04
CA LEU A 210 -9.97 3.52 -3.26
C LEU A 210 -9.72 2.88 -1.89
N ALA A 211 -10.78 2.58 -1.13
CA ALA A 211 -10.69 1.94 0.18
C ALA A 211 -9.97 0.58 0.13
N SER A 212 -10.23 -0.22 -0.91
CA SER A 212 -9.57 -1.52 -1.10
C SER A 212 -8.07 -1.38 -1.38
N GLN A 213 -7.66 -0.37 -2.15
CA GLN A 213 -6.24 -0.11 -2.41
C GLN A 213 -5.51 0.33 -1.14
N ILE A 214 -6.11 1.25 -0.37
CA ILE A 214 -5.53 1.71 0.89
C ILE A 214 -5.39 0.55 1.88
N PHE A 215 -6.45 -0.25 2.05
CA PHE A 215 -6.41 -1.46 2.87
C PHE A 215 -5.22 -2.38 2.55
N ILE A 216 -4.96 -2.64 1.26
CA ILE A 216 -3.86 -3.51 0.85
C ILE A 216 -2.50 -2.89 1.21
N ILE A 217 -2.34 -1.57 1.04
CA ILE A 217 -1.09 -0.88 1.37
C ILE A 217 -0.85 -0.87 2.89
N ASP A 218 -1.87 -0.59 3.70
CA ASP A 218 -1.75 -0.63 5.16
C ASP A 218 -1.36 -2.02 5.66
N GLN A 219 -1.89 -3.09 5.05
CA GLN A 219 -1.47 -4.46 5.35
C GLN A 219 0.01 -4.72 4.98
N GLN A 220 0.53 -4.09 3.92
CA GLN A 220 1.96 -4.15 3.59
C GLN A 220 2.82 -3.40 4.61
N HIS A 221 2.37 -2.22 5.07
CA HIS A 221 3.03 -1.50 6.16
C HIS A 221 3.12 -2.36 7.41
N GLN A 222 2.02 -3.00 7.82
CA GLN A 222 2.02 -3.91 8.97
C GLN A 222 3.02 -5.06 8.80
N ALA A 223 3.12 -5.66 7.61
CA ALA A 223 4.06 -6.75 7.35
C ALA A 223 5.52 -6.29 7.53
N ILE A 224 5.87 -5.11 7.02
CA ILE A 224 7.21 -4.52 7.18
C ILE A 224 7.50 -4.18 8.65
N LEU A 225 6.54 -3.57 9.35
CA LEU A 225 6.67 -3.21 10.76
C LEU A 225 6.83 -4.44 11.64
N ARG A 226 6.02 -5.48 11.40
CA ARG A 226 6.15 -6.77 12.11
C ARG A 226 7.52 -7.38 11.86
N TYR A 227 7.98 -7.42 10.62
CA TYR A 227 9.32 -7.90 10.30
C TYR A 227 10.41 -7.11 11.04
N ALA A 228 10.34 -5.79 11.04
CA ALA A 228 11.28 -4.91 11.74
C ALA A 228 11.27 -5.11 13.26
N LEU A 229 10.12 -5.49 13.83
CA LEU A 229 9.94 -5.81 15.24
C LEU A 229 10.29 -7.28 15.60
N GLY A 230 10.78 -8.07 14.64
CA GLY A 230 11.10 -9.48 14.86
C GLY A 230 9.88 -10.40 14.98
N MET A 231 8.72 -9.95 14.51
CA MET A 231 7.48 -10.72 14.47
C MET A 231 7.26 -11.36 13.09
N TYR A 232 6.43 -12.41 13.05
CA TYR A 232 6.00 -12.99 11.77
C TYR A 232 5.16 -11.96 10.97
N PRO A 233 5.48 -11.65 9.70
CA PRO A 233 4.84 -10.55 8.97
C PRO A 233 3.34 -10.71 8.71
N VAL A 234 2.85 -11.93 8.59
CA VAL A 234 1.45 -12.25 8.26
C VAL A 234 0.86 -13.18 9.34
N PRO A 235 0.59 -12.65 10.55
CA PRO A 235 0.25 -13.48 11.72
C PRO A 235 -1.10 -14.19 11.62
N GLU A 236 -2.02 -13.68 10.80
CA GLU A 236 -3.39 -14.17 10.70
C GLU A 236 -3.68 -14.62 9.26
N VAL A 237 -4.44 -15.70 9.12
CA VAL A 237 -4.92 -16.18 7.81
C VAL A 237 -6.01 -15.24 7.26
N PHE A 238 -6.83 -14.69 8.16
CA PHE A 238 -7.89 -13.74 7.84
C PHE A 238 -7.71 -12.46 8.67
N VAL A 239 -7.81 -11.31 8.01
CA VAL A 239 -7.72 -10.02 8.69
C VAL A 239 -8.96 -9.81 9.56
N LYS A 240 -8.75 -9.33 10.79
CA LYS A 240 -9.80 -9.05 11.78
C LYS A 240 -10.40 -7.65 11.58
N THR A 241 -11.47 -7.32 12.30
CA THR A 241 -12.09 -5.98 12.29
C THR A 241 -12.41 -5.47 13.70
N ASP A 242 -11.82 -6.09 14.73
CA ASP A 242 -12.03 -5.81 16.16
C ASP A 242 -11.44 -4.46 16.62
N LYS A 243 -10.45 -3.93 15.88
CA LYS A 243 -9.82 -2.62 16.10
C LYS A 243 -10.38 -1.50 15.21
N ALA A 244 -11.34 -1.82 14.33
CA ALA A 244 -11.93 -0.83 13.43
C ALA A 244 -12.59 0.30 14.22
N VAL A 245 -12.34 1.54 13.82
CA VAL A 245 -13.03 2.70 14.40
C VAL A 245 -14.50 2.67 13.98
N ALA A 246 -15.40 2.99 14.91
CA ALA A 246 -16.80 3.14 14.58
C ALA A 246 -17.01 4.40 13.71
N SER A 247 -17.69 4.23 12.58
CA SER A 247 -18.25 5.28 11.74
C SER A 247 -19.55 5.82 12.33
#